data_AF-A0A9K3DBC2-F1
#
_entry.id   AF-A0A9K3DBC2-F1
#
_cell.length_a   1.000
_cell.length_b   1.000
_cell.length_c   1.000
_cell.angle_alpha   90.00
_cell.angle_beta   90.00
_cell.angle_gamma   90.00
#
_symmetry.space_group_name_H-M   'P 1'
#
loop_
_entity.id
_entity.type
_entity.pdbx_description
1 polymer ?
#
loop_
_entity_poly.entity_id
_entity_poly.type
_entity_poly.pdbx_seq_one_letter_code
_entity_poly.pdbx_strand_id
1 'polypeptide(L)' 'FSGTSAATPIAAGVGALALAANTDLPGADLRHVLALSSTVLDSTDSSWIFNGAGYLHSKYYGFGLMQASSAVTYAQ' A
#
# COMPACT_ATOMS: atom_id res chain seq x y z
N PHE A 1 4.30 20.88 2.10
CA PHE A 1 4.36 19.80 1.09
C PHE A 1 2.95 19.43 0.69
N SER A 2 2.60 19.45 -0.60
CA SER A 2 1.27 19.09 -1.09
C SER A 2 1.33 18.46 -2.48
N GLY A 3 0.25 17.78 -2.89
CA GLY A 3 0.12 17.12 -4.19
C GLY A 3 0.69 15.69 -4.22
N THR A 4 0.45 15.00 -5.34
CA THR A 4 0.91 13.62 -5.57
C THR A 4 2.43 13.48 -5.47
N SER A 5 3.19 14.52 -5.84
CA SER A 5 4.65 14.56 -5.72
C SER A 5 5.14 14.45 -4.29
N ALA A 6 4.39 14.96 -3.30
CA ALA A 6 4.73 14.80 -1.88
C ALA A 6 4.38 13.42 -1.33
N ALA A 7 3.41 12.73 -1.95
CA ALA A 7 3.04 11.35 -1.57
C ALA A 7 4.07 10.32 -2.02
N THR A 8 4.71 10.52 -3.17
CA THR A 8 5.74 9.62 -3.72
C THR A 8 6.90 9.33 -2.74
N PRO A 9 7.59 10.32 -2.15
CA PRO A 9 8.68 10.04 -1.20
C PRO A 9 8.20 9.40 0.09
N ILE A 10 6.95 9.65 0.51
CA ILE A 10 6.34 8.98 1.68
C ILE A 10 6.15 7.49 1.38
N ALA A 11 5.56 7.16 0.22
CA ALA A 11 5.42 5.78 -0.24
C ALA A 11 6.78 5.07 -0.36
N ALA A 12 7.80 5.76 -0.89
CA ALA A 12 9.15 5.23 -0.96
C ALA A 12 9.74 4.92 0.43
N GLY A 13 9.51 5.79 1.42
CA GLY A 13 9.93 5.55 2.80
C GLY A 13 9.23 4.34 3.44
N VAL A 14 7.93 4.16 3.21
CA VAL A 14 7.19 2.98 3.67
C VAL A 14 7.73 1.70 3.02
N GLY A 15 7.98 1.73 1.71
CA GLY A 15 8.60 0.60 1.01
C GLY A 15 9.99 0.26 1.53
N ALA A 16 10.80 1.27 1.84
CA ALA A 16 12.12 1.08 2.44
C ALA A 16 12.04 0.45 3.84
N LEU A 17 11.07 0.84 4.66
CA LEU A 17 10.84 0.21 5.97
C LEU A 17 10.44 -1.26 5.83
N ALA A 18 9.56 -1.60 4.88
CA ALA A 18 9.17 -2.98 4.61
C ALA A 18 10.37 -3.84 4.16
N LEU A 19 11.21 -3.33 3.25
CA LEU A 19 12.44 -4.01 2.82
C LEU A 19 13.49 -4.10 3.94
N ALA A 20 13.54 -3.12 4.85
CA ALA A 20 14.43 -3.18 6.01
C ALA A 20 13.98 -4.25 7.02
N ALA A 21 12.68 -4.53 7.11
CA ALA A 21 12.14 -5.59 7.94
C ALA A 21 12.45 -6.99 7.40
N ASN A 22 12.53 -7.14 6.07
CA ASN A 22 12.93 -8.37 5.41
C ASN A 22 13.74 -8.06 4.15
N THR A 23 15.06 -8.19 4.25
CA THR A 23 16.00 -7.88 3.15
C THR A 23 15.97 -8.92 2.04
N ASP A 24 15.40 -10.10 2.29
CA ASP A 24 15.25 -11.18 1.31
C ASP A 24 13.90 -11.10 0.58
N LEU A 25 13.03 -10.13 0.92
CA LEU A 25 11.75 -9.93 0.26
C LEU A 25 11.95 -9.64 -1.23
N PRO A 26 11.41 -10.48 -2.13
CA PRO A 26 11.51 -10.23 -3.55
C PRO A 26 10.87 -8.89 -3.93
N GLY A 27 11.52 -8.12 -4.81
CA GLY A 27 10.98 -6.83 -5.25
C GLY A 27 9.60 -6.94 -5.92
N ALA A 28 9.27 -8.12 -6.47
CA ALA A 28 7.94 -8.42 -7.00
C ALA A 28 6.87 -8.53 -5.89
N ASP A 29 7.25 -8.96 -4.69
CA ASP A 29 6.35 -9.20 -3.57
C ASP A 29 6.13 -7.96 -2.72
N LEU A 30 7.07 -6.99 -2.75
CA LEU A 30 6.90 -5.69 -2.09
C LEU A 30 5.58 -5.01 -2.50
N ARG A 31 5.19 -5.11 -3.77
CA ARG A 31 3.92 -4.53 -4.24
C ARG A 31 2.70 -5.20 -3.59
N HIS A 32 2.77 -6.51 -3.35
CA HIS A 32 1.72 -7.26 -2.67
C HIS A 32 1.67 -6.90 -1.18
N VAL A 33 2.83 -6.81 -0.52
CA VAL A 33 2.94 -6.34 0.87
C VAL A 33 2.27 -4.98 1.03
N LEU A 34 2.59 -4.02 0.16
CA LEU A 34 2.00 -2.68 0.22
C LEU A 34 0.49 -2.68 -0.07
N ALA A 35 0.03 -3.51 -1.02
CA ALA A 35 -1.39 -3.64 -1.33
C ALA A 35 -2.19 -4.24 -0.16
N LEU A 36 -1.72 -5.36 0.41
CA LEU A 36 -2.43 -6.11 1.45
C LEU A 36 -2.38 -5.43 2.82
N SER A 37 -1.38 -4.59 3.06
CA SER A 37 -1.24 -3.82 4.30
C SER A 37 -1.96 -2.46 4.27
N SER A 38 -2.54 -2.08 3.13
CA SER A 38 -3.24 -0.80 2.96
C SER A 38 -4.63 -0.80 3.60
N THR A 39 -5.10 0.39 3.99
CA THR A 39 -6.42 0.58 4.61
C THR A 39 -7.33 1.40 3.70
N VAL A 40 -8.57 0.95 3.50
CA VAL A 40 -9.58 1.69 2.76
C VAL A 40 -9.83 3.05 3.41
N LEU A 41 -9.75 4.12 2.62
CA LEU A 41 -10.14 5.47 2.98
C LEU A 41 -11.43 5.84 2.28
N ASP A 42 -12.18 6.79 2.84
CA ASP A 42 -13.45 7.26 2.26
C ASP A 42 -14.29 6.07 1.77
N SER A 43 -14.63 5.18 2.72
CA SER A 43 -15.26 3.89 2.40
C SER A 43 -16.62 4.02 1.73
N THR A 44 -17.18 5.23 1.70
CA THR A 44 -18.42 5.58 1.01
C THR A 44 -18.22 5.98 -0.46
N ASP A 45 -16.97 6.20 -0.91
CA ASP A 45 -16.69 6.55 -2.30
C ASP A 45 -17.06 5.39 -3.26
N SER A 46 -17.78 5.73 -4.33
CA SER A 46 -18.33 4.73 -5.27
C SER A 46 -17.29 4.08 -6.18
N SER A 47 -16.04 4.51 -6.14
CA SER A 47 -14.94 3.91 -6.91
C SER A 47 -14.43 2.60 -6.34
N TRP A 48 -14.75 2.28 -5.08
CA TRP A 48 -14.36 1.04 -4.43
C TRP A 48 -15.11 -0.15 -5.03
N ILE A 49 -14.36 -1.09 -5.60
CA ILE A 49 -14.87 -2.33 -6.16
C ILE A 49 -14.01 -3.51 -5.71
N PHE A 50 -14.60 -4.71 -5.64
CA PHE A 50 -13.82 -5.93 -5.48
C PHE A 50 -13.17 -6.31 -6.81
N ASN A 51 -11.85 -6.54 -6.79
CA ASN A 51 -11.13 -7.07 -7.94
C ASN A 51 -11.31 -8.61 -8.07
N GLY A 52 -10.75 -9.20 -9.13
CA GLY A 52 -10.85 -10.65 -9.37
C GLY A 52 -10.20 -11.55 -8.32
N ALA A 53 -9.37 -10.98 -7.43
CA ALA A 53 -8.75 -11.68 -6.32
C ALA A 53 -9.50 -11.48 -4.98
N GLY A 54 -10.63 -10.77 -4.97
CA GLY A 54 -11.45 -10.53 -3.78
C GLY A 54 -10.97 -9.39 -2.89
N TYR A 55 -10.06 -8.53 -3.36
CA TYR A 55 -9.59 -7.35 -2.63
C TYR A 55 -10.30 -6.08 -3.09
N LEU A 56 -10.55 -5.16 -2.16
CA LEU A 56 -11.07 -3.83 -2.48
C LEU A 56 -10.00 -3.02 -3.22
N HIS A 57 -10.40 -2.43 -4.32
CA HIS A 57 -9.57 -1.58 -5.16
C HIS A 57 -10.39 -0.38 -5.65
N SER A 58 -9.79 0.80 -5.64
CA SER A 58 -10.33 2.04 -6.16
C SER A 58 -9.47 2.56 -7.30
N LYS A 59 -10.09 3.09 -8.35
CA LYS A 59 -9.37 3.82 -9.41
C LYS A 59 -8.73 5.13 -8.93
N TYR A 60 -9.13 5.65 -7.77
CA TYR A 60 -8.60 6.88 -7.17
C TYR A 60 -7.58 6.59 -6.06
N TYR A 61 -7.82 5.56 -5.25
CA TYR A 61 -7.02 5.25 -4.06
C TYR A 61 -6.16 3.98 -4.18
N GLY A 62 -6.26 3.22 -5.28
CA GLY A 62 -5.62 1.91 -5.39
C GLY A 62 -6.17 0.95 -4.33
N PHE A 63 -5.30 0.30 -3.55
CA PHE A 63 -5.69 -0.53 -2.41
C PHE A 63 -5.92 0.26 -1.11
N GLY A 64 -5.77 1.59 -1.14
CA GLY A 64 -6.00 2.47 0.00
C GLY A 64 -4.73 3.13 0.54
N LEU A 65 -4.83 3.62 1.78
CA LEU A 65 -3.74 4.28 2.48
C LEU A 65 -2.68 3.27 2.90
N MET A 66 -1.44 3.50 2.48
CA MET A 66 -0.28 2.76 2.96
C MET A 66 -0.07 2.99 4.46
N GLN A 67 0.05 1.91 5.23
CA GLN A 67 0.30 1.93 6.67
C GLN A 67 1.67 1.30 6.96
N ALA A 68 2.62 2.09 7.45
CA ALA A 68 4.00 1.64 7.65
C ALA A 68 4.12 0.46 8.62
N SER A 69 3.40 0.49 9.74
CA SER A 69 3.42 -0.59 10.73
C SER A 69 2.87 -1.91 10.16
N SER A 70 1.75 -1.83 9.44
CA SER A 70 1.17 -2.97 8.75
C SER A 70 2.11 -3.51 7.67
N ALA A 71 2.72 -2.64 6.86
CA ALA A 71 3.66 -3.04 5.81
C ALA A 71 4.89 -3.79 6.37
N VAL A 72 5.45 -3.29 7.48
CA VAL A 72 6.56 -3.96 8.20
C VAL A 72 6.12 -5.31 8.78
N THR A 73 4.88 -5.42 9.25
CA THR A 73 4.34 -6.68 9.79
C THR A 73 4.11 -7.70 8.68
N TYR A 74 3.61 -7.28 7.51
CA TYR A 74 3.39 -8.14 6.35
C TYR A 74 4.68 -8.57 5.64
N ALA A 75 5.79 -7.84 5.85
CA ALA A 75 7.07 -8.13 5.21
C ALA A 75 7.89 -9.20 5.96
N GLN A 76 7.63 -9.42 7.25
CA GLN A 76 8.30 -10.44 8.08
C GLN A 76 7.91 -11.86 7.66
#